data_AF-A0A930Z4K0-F1
#
_entry.id   AF-A0A930Z4K0-F1
#
_cell.length_a   1.000
_cell.length_b   1.000
_cell.length_c   1.000
_cell.angle_alpha   90.00
_cell.angle_beta   90.00
_cell.angle_gamma   90.00
#
_symmetry.space_group_name_H-M   'P 1'
#
loop_
_entity.id
_entity.type
_entity.pdbx_description
1 polymer ?
#
loop_
_entity_poly.entity_id
_entity_poly.type
_entity_poly.pdbx_seq_one_letter_code
_entity_poly.pdbx_strand_id
1 'polypeptide(L)' 'MAQVELVERDGEIVLRPHVAVRADQAWLGTERWQQLEREAEEAVVNGNVAVSGDIGELLDDLES' A
#
# COMPACT_ATOMS: atom_id res chain seq x y z
N MET A 1 -9.48 -7.11 -20.60
CA MET A 1 -9.48 -5.84 -21.36
C MET A 1 -8.68 -4.83 -20.55
N ALA A 2 -7.73 -4.13 -21.17
CA ALA A 2 -6.98 -3.05 -20.52
C ALA A 2 -7.74 -1.72 -20.69
N GLN A 3 -7.75 -0.86 -19.66
CA GLN A 3 -8.25 0.51 -19.76
C GLN A 3 -7.07 1.46 -19.87
N VAL A 4 -7.24 2.53 -20.66
CA VAL A 4 -6.22 3.58 -20.82
C VAL A 4 -6.88 4.95 -20.76
N GLU A 5 -6.23 5.91 -20.11
CA GLU A 5 -6.55 7.33 -20.23
C GLU A 5 -5.80 7.88 -21.45
N LEU A 6 -6.51 8.58 -22.33
CA LEU A 6 -5.93 9.28 -23.48
C LEU A 6 -5.82 10.76 -23.16
N VAL A 7 -4.61 11.30 -23.22
CA VAL A 7 -4.34 12.73 -22.99
C VAL A 7 -3.63 13.30 -24.21
N GLU A 8 -4.21 14.32 -24.82
CA GLU A 8 -3.59 15.08 -25.91
C GLU A 8 -2.76 16.24 -25.32
N ARG A 9 -1.51 16.37 -25.72
CA ARG A 9 -0.63 17.47 -25.31
C ARG A 9 0.24 17.90 -26.48
N ASP A 10 0.10 19.14 -26.93
CA ASP A 10 1.05 19.83 -27.83
C ASP A 10 1.61 18.97 -28.98
N GLY A 11 0.73 18.28 -29.71
CA GLY A 11 1.11 17.41 -30.84
C GLY A 11 1.45 15.97 -30.49
N GLU A 12 1.38 15.60 -29.20
CA GLU A 12 1.57 14.24 -28.69
C GLU A 12 0.27 13.64 -28.16
N ILE A 13 0.12 12.32 -28.35
CA ILE A 13 -0.89 11.51 -27.67
C ILE A 13 -0.20 10.69 -26.59
N VAL A 14 -0.56 10.93 -25.33
CA VAL A 14 -0.09 10.16 -24.18
C VAL A 14 -1.16 9.15 -23.79
N LEU A 15 -0.81 7.87 -23.85
CA LEU A 15 -1.64 6.77 -23.36
C LEU A 15 -1.17 6.37 -21.96
N ARG A 16 -1.98 6.63 -20.94
CA ARG A 16 -1.67 6.18 -19.57
C ARG A 16 -2.42 4.88 -19.27
N PRO A 17 -1.70 3.77 -19.01
CA PRO A 17 -2.35 2.53 -18.65
C PRO A 17 -3.06 2.68 -17.30
N HIS A 18 -4.34 2.32 -17.28
CA HIS A 18 -5.13 2.28 -16.06
C HIS A 18 -5.21 0.82 -15.61
N VAL A 19 -4.47 0.49 -14.56
CA VAL A 19 -4.62 -0.80 -13.88
C VAL A 19 -5.94 -0.73 -13.12
N ALA A 20 -6.90 -1.56 -13.50
CA ALA A 20 -8.18 -1.63 -12.79
C ALA A 20 -7.94 -2.19 -11.39
N VAL A 21 -7.93 -1.31 -10.39
CA VAL A 21 -7.95 -1.69 -8.97
C VAL A 21 -9.41 -1.83 -8.56
N ARG A 22 -9.75 -2.90 -7.82
CA ARG A 22 -11.10 -3.03 -7.28
C ARG A 22 -11.39 -1.84 -6.36
N ALA A 23 -12.61 -1.30 -6.42
CA ALA A 23 -12.95 -0.10 -5.65
C ALA A 23 -12.75 -0.28 -4.13
N ASP A 24 -12.96 -1.49 -3.61
CA ASP A 24 -12.72 -1.86 -2.21
C ASP A 24 -11.24 -1.98 -1.83
N GLN A 25 -10.34 -1.86 -2.79
CA GLN A 25 -8.87 -1.89 -2.64
C GLN A 25 -8.20 -0.59 -3.10
N ALA A 26 -8.96 0.39 -3.62
CA ALA A 26 -8.41 1.65 -4.14
C ALA A 26 -7.65 2.45 -3.07
N TRP A 27 -8.00 2.26 -1.79
CA TRP A 27 -7.36 2.91 -0.66
C TRP A 27 -5.87 2.51 -0.49
N LEU A 28 -5.43 1.36 -1.01
CA LEU A 28 -4.02 0.94 -1.00
C LEU A 28 -3.11 1.90 -1.77
N GLY A 29 -3.64 2.57 -2.79
CA GLY A 29 -2.91 3.55 -3.58
C GLY A 29 -2.90 4.97 -3.00
N THR A 30 -3.59 5.20 -1.88
CA THR A 30 -3.66 6.55 -1.29
C THR A 30 -2.32 6.95 -0.68
N GLU A 31 -2.00 8.24 -0.73
CA GLU A 31 -0.77 8.78 -0.13
C GLU A 31 -0.62 8.41 1.34
N ARG A 32 -1.74 8.46 2.09
CA ARG A 32 -1.78 8.03 3.50
C ARG A 32 -1.34 6.58 3.66
N TRP A 33 -1.89 5.67 2.85
CA TRP A 33 -1.53 4.26 2.95
C TRP A 33 -0.06 4.02 2.60
N GLN A 34 0.41 4.64 1.52
CA GLN A 34 1.80 4.54 1.09
C GLN A 34 2.78 5.11 2.13
N GLN A 35 2.39 6.14 2.88
CA GLN A 35 3.18 6.67 3.99
C GLN A 35 3.28 5.66 5.14
N LEU A 36 2.15 5.08 5.54
CA LEU A 36 2.12 4.05 6.58
C LEU A 36 2.91 2.80 6.19
N GLU A 37 2.89 2.42 4.90
CA GLU A 37 3.67 1.29 4.40
C GLU A 37 5.17 1.53 4.56
N ARG A 38 5.65 2.74 4.21
CA ARG A 38 7.06 3.11 4.40
C ARG A 38 7.45 3.12 5.88
N GLU A 39 6.61 3.67 6.74
CA GLU A 39 6.86 3.69 8.19
C GLU A 39 6.93 2.27 8.77
N ALA A 40 6.05 1.37 8.33
CA ALA A 40 6.07 -0.03 8.73
C ALA A 40 7.34 -0.75 8.23
N GLU A 41 7.74 -0.52 6.98
CA GLU A 41 8.98 -1.07 6.40
C GLU A 41 10.20 -0.60 7.21
N GLU A 42 10.30 0.70 7.52
CA GLU A 42 11.37 1.26 8.34
C GLU A 42 11.39 0.67 9.75
N ALA A 43 10.21 0.44 10.35
CA ALA A 43 10.13 -0.22 11.65
C ALA A 43 10.69 -1.65 11.60
N VAL A 44 10.35 -2.43 10.57
CA VAL A 44 10.88 -3.79 10.36
C VAL A 44 12.40 -3.76 10.16
N VAL A 45 12.90 -2.90 9.27
CA VAL A 45 14.34 -2.80 8.97
C VAL A 45 15.16 -2.42 10.21
N ASN A 46 14.63 -1.52 11.04
CA ASN A 46 15.30 -1.08 12.26
C ASN A 46 15.10 -2.04 13.44
N GLY A 47 14.36 -3.14 13.27
CA GLY A 47 14.06 -4.09 14.35
C GLY A 47 13.07 -3.55 15.39
N ASN A 48 12.34 -2.48 15.07
CA ASN A 48 11.27 -1.92 15.90
C ASN A 48 9.98 -2.74 15.74
N VAL A 49 10.06 -4.03 16.00
CA VAL A 49 8.97 -5.00 15.87
C VAL A 49 8.82 -5.79 17.15
N ALA A 50 7.58 -6.11 17.54
CA ALA A 50 7.32 -7.11 18.56
C ALA A 50 7.43 -8.51 17.92
N VAL A 51 8.04 -9.44 18.64
CA VAL A 51 8.13 -10.85 18.24
C VAL A 51 7.57 -11.68 19.38
N SER A 52 6.46 -12.36 19.12
CA SER A 52 5.85 -13.30 20.05
C SER A 52 6.13 -14.73 19.55
N GLY A 53 6.45 -15.65 20.45
CA GLY A 53 6.80 -17.04 20.13
C GLY A 53 5.59 -17.89 19.73
N ASP A 54 4.40 -17.56 20.22
CA ASP A 54 3.14 -18.17 19.83
C ASP A 54 1.95 -17.19 19.90
N ILE A 55 0.77 -17.69 19.54
CA ILE A 55 -0.45 -16.89 19.49
C ILE A 55 -0.96 -16.50 20.88
N GLY A 56 -0.69 -17.30 21.91
CA GLY A 56 -1.04 -16.95 23.29
C GLY A 56 -0.24 -15.75 23.75
N GLU A 57 1.08 -15.80 23.56
CA GLU A 57 1.98 -14.68 23.86
C GLU A 57 1.60 -13.40 23.09
N LEU A 58 1.25 -13.52 21.81
CA LEU A 58 0.77 -12.38 21.01
C LEU A 58 -0.51 -11.76 21.58
N LEU A 59 -1.46 -12.59 22.02
CA LEU A 59 -2.72 -12.09 22.57
C LEU A 59 -2.49 -11.38 23.91
N ASP A 60 -1.62 -11.93 24.76
CA ASP A 60 -1.25 -11.31 26.03
C ASP A 60 -0.59 -9.93 25.79
N ASP A 61 0.27 -9.79 24.78
CA ASP A 61 0.90 -8.51 24.40
C ASP A 61 -0.11 -7.46 23.90
N LEU A 62 -1.16 -7.88 23.18
CA LEU A 62 -2.17 -6.99 22.58
C LEU A 62 -3.25 -6.53 23.57
N GLU A 63 -3.49 -7.30 24.63
CA GLU A 63 -4.49 -7.00 25.66
C GLU A 63 -3.94 -6.16 26.83
N SER A 64 -2.63 -5.86 26.85
CA SER A 64 -1.96 -5.00 27.84
C SER A 64 -2.13 -3.49 27.59
#